data_AF-A0A4C2E5V7-F1
#
_entry.id   AF-A0A4C2E5V7-F1
#
_cell.length_a   1.000
_cell.length_b   1.000
_cell.length_c   1.000
_cell.angle_alpha   90.00
_cell.angle_beta   90.00
_cell.angle_gamma   90.00
#
_symmetry.space_group_name_H-M   'P 1'
#
loop_
_entity.id
_entity.type
_entity.pdbx_description
1 polymer ?
#
loop_
_entity_poly.entity_id
_entity_poly.type
_entity_poly.pdbx_seq_one_letter_code
_entity_poly.pdbx_strand_id
1 'polypeptide(L)'
;MDLKVLVLGAGGLGCELVKNLAVLQVSEIHVVDLDTIELTNLNRQFLFRDEDIGRYKANTAVDYLSRWCRAKGFNSTRLVAHCQDLLSLPRDFYEYFDFVISGLDAVGPRRFVNKTLIQLTRESHFQTCIPLIDGGTEGLSGHVKTIVPGVTACWECSIDTLPQQQTQYPLCTIANSPRNLEHVIEYVVTVQLAGEELEPGKLLELCHQRAVQFGISTEKLTESYVWGVAKHIVPSVSSTNAVVAGLCCNELVKIYNDCVDFDHLKNFKTISATNGLYVNSFQFDRVENCSVCRVSRLFAKSSLSGARWYAALNANEAIVKPTRIVNFLPGKQFEISQRAVDRLNCIYDESKEVLRIKVASGGCHGFQYDLKLIPDSQVQRSLKELEDDKRKQEVAEKSGNEAEPEDFDEDFESNKDVIFVLPGNGAKVVLDESTLSILNKTILTYTTELIGSTFKIEGGNMKSSCGCGSSFDVEANQ
;
A
#
# COMPACT_ATOMS: atom_id res chain seq x y z
N MET A 1 -21.72 14.94 22.72
CA MET A 1 -21.97 13.86 21.74
C MET A 1 -22.16 12.59 22.54
N ASP A 2 -23.26 11.87 22.35
CA ASP A 2 -23.49 10.61 23.07
C ASP A 2 -22.70 9.49 22.38
N LEU A 3 -21.44 9.34 22.76
CA LEU A 3 -20.46 8.46 22.16
C LEU A 3 -19.44 7.98 23.18
N LYS A 4 -19.05 6.72 23.04
CA LYS A 4 -17.93 6.10 23.75
C LYS A 4 -16.76 5.98 22.79
N VAL A 5 -15.69 6.71 23.08
CA VAL A 5 -14.51 6.76 22.21
C VAL A 5 -13.30 6.20 22.96
N LEU A 6 -12.62 5.24 22.32
CA LEU A 6 -11.33 4.73 22.78
C LEU A 6 -10.20 5.48 22.05
N VAL A 7 -9.30 6.08 22.82
CA VAL A 7 -8.05 6.67 22.33
C VAL A 7 -6.89 5.76 22.68
N LEU A 8 -6.14 5.35 21.66
CA LEU A 8 -4.95 4.50 21.81
C LEU A 8 -3.69 5.33 21.68
N GLY A 9 -2.93 5.43 22.77
CA GLY A 9 -1.78 6.31 22.92
C GLY A 9 -2.14 7.66 23.57
N ALA A 10 -1.33 8.07 24.52
CA ALA A 10 -1.38 9.34 25.24
C ALA A 10 -0.15 10.23 24.96
N GLY A 11 0.75 9.80 24.07
CA GLY A 11 1.90 10.60 23.62
C GLY A 11 1.54 11.56 22.47
N GLY A 12 2.02 12.80 22.53
CA GLY A 12 2.00 13.78 21.43
C GLY A 12 0.64 13.96 20.76
N LEU A 13 0.41 13.20 19.69
CA LEU A 13 -0.88 13.08 19.01
C LEU A 13 -2.02 12.67 19.97
N GLY A 14 -1.79 11.71 20.86
CA GLY A 14 -2.76 11.28 21.88
C GLY A 14 -3.23 12.42 22.79
N CYS A 15 -2.30 13.25 23.29
CA CYS A 15 -2.66 14.44 24.09
C CYS A 15 -3.62 15.38 23.35
N GLU A 16 -3.36 15.63 22.07
CA GLU A 16 -4.21 16.47 21.22
C GLU A 16 -5.57 15.83 20.95
N LEU A 17 -5.62 14.51 20.70
CA LEU A 17 -6.85 13.76 20.50
C LEU A 17 -7.78 13.84 21.71
N VAL A 18 -7.28 13.51 22.90
CA VAL A 18 -8.12 13.52 24.12
C VAL A 18 -8.60 14.94 24.45
N LYS A 19 -7.74 15.97 24.27
CA LYS A 19 -8.16 17.37 24.37
C LYS A 19 -9.32 17.68 23.42
N ASN A 20 -9.16 17.35 22.13
CA ASN A 20 -10.15 17.67 21.10
C ASN A 20 -11.49 16.99 21.38
N LEU A 21 -11.48 15.70 21.75
CA LEU A 21 -12.69 14.95 22.09
C LEU A 21 -13.38 15.52 23.35
N ALA A 22 -12.61 15.96 24.35
CA ALA A 22 -13.15 16.62 25.54
C ALA A 22 -13.80 17.98 25.20
N VAL A 23 -13.19 18.76 24.30
CA VAL A 23 -13.78 20.02 23.79
C VAL A 23 -15.05 19.76 22.98
N LEU A 24 -15.09 18.68 22.21
CA LEU A 24 -16.28 18.21 21.48
C LEU A 24 -17.36 17.63 22.42
N GLN A 25 -17.08 17.54 23.73
CA GLN A 25 -17.97 16.99 24.75
C GLN A 25 -18.49 15.60 24.41
N VAL A 26 -17.59 14.72 23.94
CA VAL A 26 -17.85 13.28 23.86
C VAL A 26 -18.22 12.77 25.26
N SER A 27 -19.28 11.96 25.37
CA SER A 27 -19.83 11.56 26.68
C SER A 27 -18.86 10.68 27.46
N GLU A 28 -18.12 9.80 26.79
CA GLU A 28 -17.17 8.90 27.44
C GLU A 28 -15.90 8.70 26.60
N ILE A 29 -14.73 8.94 27.21
CA ILE A 29 -13.42 8.83 26.57
C ILE A 29 -12.54 7.91 27.42
N HIS A 30 -12.10 6.79 26.84
CA HIS A 30 -11.10 5.92 27.46
C HIS A 30 -9.75 6.12 26.80
N VAL A 31 -8.68 6.21 27.59
CA VAL A 31 -7.31 6.40 27.10
C VAL A 31 -6.46 5.22 27.53
N VAL A 32 -5.83 4.54 26.57
CA VAL A 32 -4.91 3.41 26.82
C VAL A 32 -3.49 3.82 26.45
N ASP A 33 -2.57 3.75 27.41
CA ASP A 33 -1.14 3.98 27.20
C ASP A 33 -0.35 3.32 28.36
N LEU A 34 0.70 2.56 28.05
CA LEU A 34 1.53 1.86 29.04
C LEU A 34 2.75 2.69 29.49
N ASP A 35 3.13 3.73 28.74
CA ASP A 35 4.37 4.45 28.97
C ASP A 35 4.29 5.37 30.19
N THR A 36 5.46 5.64 30.74
CA THR A 36 5.67 6.69 31.74
C THR A 36 6.18 7.98 31.08
N ILE A 37 6.04 9.09 31.79
CA ILE A 37 6.43 10.42 31.32
C ILE A 37 7.93 10.60 31.48
N GLU A 38 8.59 11.02 30.39
CA GLU A 38 10.00 11.39 30.38
C GLU A 38 10.19 12.90 30.13
N LEU A 39 11.33 13.46 30.54
CA LEU A 39 11.68 14.87 30.28
C LEU A 39 11.60 15.23 28.79
N THR A 40 12.03 14.29 27.92
CA THR A 40 12.00 14.42 26.45
C THR A 40 10.59 14.57 25.89
N ASN A 41 9.54 14.26 26.67
CA ASN A 41 8.15 14.33 26.25
C ASN A 41 7.57 15.75 26.40
N LEU A 42 8.08 16.54 27.36
CA LEU A 42 7.49 17.81 27.76
C LEU A 42 7.53 18.89 26.67
N ASN A 43 8.43 18.77 25.70
CA ASN A 43 8.52 19.69 24.57
C ASN A 43 7.27 19.68 23.65
N ARG A 44 6.48 18.59 23.68
CA ARG A 44 5.34 18.40 22.76
C ARG A 44 4.07 17.85 23.41
N GLN A 45 4.18 17.25 24.59
CA GLN A 45 3.07 16.58 25.29
C GLN A 45 2.55 17.51 26.40
N PHE A 46 1.80 18.53 25.99
CA PHE A 46 1.42 19.67 26.84
C PHE A 46 0.49 19.33 28.03
N LEU A 47 0.01 18.09 28.14
CA LEU A 47 -0.75 17.61 29.30
C LEU A 47 0.14 17.28 30.51
N PHE A 48 1.46 17.21 30.32
CA PHE A 48 2.42 16.78 31.33
C PHE A 48 3.29 17.94 31.81
N ARG A 49 3.75 17.87 33.07
CA ARG A 49 4.65 18.85 33.70
C ARG A 49 5.89 18.15 34.26
N ASP A 50 6.89 18.93 34.66
CA ASP A 50 8.12 18.40 35.27
C ASP A 50 7.83 17.51 36.49
N GLU A 51 6.81 17.86 37.28
CA GLU A 51 6.36 17.09 38.45
C GLU A 51 5.72 15.74 38.10
N ASP A 52 5.35 15.51 36.84
CA ASP A 52 4.72 14.27 36.40
C ASP A 52 5.72 13.23 35.88
N ILE A 53 7.01 13.57 35.80
CA ILE A 53 8.06 12.67 35.30
C ILE A 53 8.05 11.35 36.12
N GLY A 54 8.05 10.22 35.41
CA GLY A 54 7.96 8.87 35.97
C GLY A 54 6.53 8.36 36.23
N ARG A 55 5.50 9.22 36.14
CA ARG A 55 4.09 8.78 36.22
C ARG A 55 3.61 8.24 34.88
N TYR A 56 2.59 7.38 34.89
CA TYR A 56 1.96 6.87 33.67
C TYR A 56 1.26 7.96 32.86
N LYS A 57 1.49 8.00 31.55
CA LYS A 57 0.93 9.00 30.64
C LYS A 57 -0.60 9.00 30.64
N ALA A 58 -1.24 7.83 30.55
CA ALA A 58 -2.70 7.72 30.51
C ALA A 58 -3.36 8.34 31.75
N ASN A 59 -2.90 7.97 32.96
CA ASN A 59 -3.43 8.51 34.21
C ASN A 59 -3.25 10.02 34.30
N THR A 60 -2.04 10.51 34.06
CA THR A 60 -1.75 11.94 34.16
C THR A 60 -2.56 12.76 33.15
N ALA A 61 -2.72 12.27 31.91
CA ALA A 61 -3.51 12.93 30.88
C ALA A 61 -4.99 13.05 31.29
N VAL A 62 -5.58 11.97 31.81
CA VAL A 62 -6.96 11.94 32.28
C VAL A 62 -7.15 12.81 33.52
N ASP A 63 -6.23 12.78 34.48
CA ASP A 63 -6.28 13.61 35.69
C ASP A 63 -6.23 15.11 35.34
N TYR A 64 -5.35 15.50 34.43
CA TYR A 64 -5.24 16.88 33.95
C TYR A 64 -6.53 17.32 33.26
N LEU A 65 -6.99 16.55 32.28
CA LEU A 65 -8.16 16.91 31.48
C LEU A 65 -9.46 16.87 32.29
N SER A 66 -9.59 15.96 33.26
CA SER A 66 -10.76 15.92 34.16
C SER A 66 -10.88 17.20 34.98
N ARG A 67 -9.76 17.69 35.54
CA ARG A 67 -9.73 18.98 36.26
C ARG A 67 -10.01 20.15 35.33
N TRP A 68 -9.42 20.14 34.14
CA TRP A 68 -9.60 21.19 33.15
C TRP A 68 -11.06 21.27 32.66
N CYS A 69 -11.69 20.13 32.33
CA CYS A 69 -13.09 20.04 31.93
C CYS A 69 -14.01 20.59 33.03
N ARG A 70 -13.79 20.20 34.29
CA ARG A 70 -14.55 20.72 35.44
C ARG A 70 -14.41 22.25 35.56
N ALA A 71 -13.20 22.78 35.42
CA ALA A 71 -12.95 24.22 35.46
C ALA A 71 -13.60 24.99 34.29
N LYS A 72 -13.83 24.32 33.15
CA LYS A 72 -14.52 24.87 31.98
C LYS A 72 -16.03 24.63 31.95
N GLY A 73 -16.57 23.89 32.92
CA GLY A 73 -17.99 23.53 32.96
C GLY A 73 -18.38 22.40 32.00
N PHE A 74 -17.41 21.64 31.49
CA PHE A 74 -17.64 20.46 30.62
C PHE A 74 -17.92 19.23 31.48
N ASN A 75 -19.08 19.21 32.15
CA ASN A 75 -19.40 18.21 33.16
C ASN A 75 -19.97 16.90 32.60
N SER A 76 -20.20 16.82 31.28
CA SER A 76 -20.84 15.67 30.63
C SER A 76 -19.85 14.65 30.07
N THR A 77 -18.54 14.90 30.16
CA THR A 77 -17.50 14.01 29.62
C THR A 77 -16.86 13.18 30.73
N ARG A 78 -17.04 11.87 30.67
CA ARG A 78 -16.35 10.89 31.53
C ARG A 78 -15.01 10.50 30.90
N LEU A 79 -13.91 10.75 31.60
CA LEU A 79 -12.57 10.33 31.17
C LEU A 79 -12.08 9.14 32.02
N VAL A 80 -11.51 8.12 31.39
CA VAL A 80 -10.97 6.93 32.06
C VAL A 80 -9.60 6.58 31.50
N ALA A 81 -8.65 6.33 32.37
CA ALA A 81 -7.30 5.90 32.00
C ALA A 81 -7.11 4.39 32.18
N HIS A 82 -6.33 3.79 31.28
CA HIS A 82 -5.90 2.40 31.31
C HIS A 82 -4.38 2.34 31.09
N CYS A 83 -3.63 2.13 32.18
CA CYS A 83 -2.18 1.97 32.14
C CYS A 83 -1.80 0.52 31.85
N GLN A 84 -2.12 0.04 30.64
CA GLN A 84 -1.93 -1.35 30.25
C GLN A 84 -1.44 -1.45 28.81
N ASP A 85 -0.78 -2.56 28.48
CA ASP A 85 -0.51 -2.92 27.10
C ASP A 85 -1.84 -3.18 26.39
N LEU A 86 -2.12 -2.44 25.31
CA LEU A 86 -3.33 -2.62 24.52
C LEU A 86 -3.45 -4.04 23.94
N LEU A 87 -2.32 -4.72 23.68
CA LEU A 87 -2.29 -6.09 23.17
C LEU A 87 -2.84 -7.08 24.20
N SER A 88 -2.82 -6.72 25.49
CA SER A 88 -3.32 -7.56 26.59
C SER A 88 -4.81 -7.37 26.89
N LEU A 89 -5.43 -6.32 26.33
CA LEU A 89 -6.83 -5.99 26.59
C LEU A 89 -7.76 -7.03 25.93
N PRO A 90 -8.80 -7.49 26.65
CA PRO A 90 -9.70 -8.51 26.13
C PRO A 90 -10.56 -7.96 24.98
N ARG A 91 -11.06 -8.87 24.13
CA ARG A 91 -11.91 -8.52 22.99
C ARG A 91 -13.14 -7.69 23.39
N ASP A 92 -13.81 -8.08 24.46
CA ASP A 92 -15.02 -7.41 24.97
C ASP A 92 -14.75 -5.96 25.44
N PHE A 93 -13.50 -5.63 25.76
CA PHE A 93 -13.12 -4.25 26.04
C PHE A 93 -13.27 -3.40 24.77
N TYR A 94 -12.79 -3.87 23.63
CA TYR A 94 -12.87 -3.14 22.36
C TYR A 94 -14.32 -3.03 21.86
N GLU A 95 -15.15 -4.04 22.11
CA GLU A 95 -16.57 -4.05 21.73
C GLU A 95 -17.41 -2.99 22.46
N TYR A 96 -16.93 -2.45 23.58
CA TYR A 96 -17.62 -1.43 24.37
C TYR A 96 -17.77 -0.06 23.67
N PHE A 97 -16.95 0.21 22.66
CA PHE A 97 -16.80 1.55 22.08
C PHE A 97 -17.49 1.72 20.73
N ASP A 98 -17.94 2.94 20.47
CA ASP A 98 -18.52 3.34 19.18
C ASP A 98 -17.44 3.70 18.16
N PHE A 99 -16.32 4.26 18.63
CA PHE A 99 -15.17 4.64 17.81
C PHE A 99 -13.85 4.29 18.50
N VAL A 100 -12.85 3.94 17.69
CA VAL A 100 -11.45 3.87 18.11
C VAL A 100 -10.64 4.91 17.34
N ILE A 101 -9.85 5.73 18.06
CA ILE A 101 -8.89 6.65 17.44
C ILE A 101 -7.48 6.26 17.90
N SER A 102 -6.61 6.00 16.92
CA SER A 102 -5.23 5.59 17.16
C SER A 102 -4.28 6.78 16.98
N GLY A 103 -3.47 7.03 18.00
CA GLY A 103 -2.30 7.92 17.97
C GLY A 103 -1.02 7.16 18.30
N LEU A 104 -0.96 5.87 17.94
CA LEU A 104 0.16 4.97 18.22
C LEU A 104 1.41 5.39 17.43
N ASP A 105 2.58 4.93 17.82
CA ASP A 105 3.86 5.22 17.14
C ASP A 105 4.38 3.99 16.38
N ALA A 106 4.07 2.78 16.83
CA ALA A 106 4.51 1.55 16.21
C ALA A 106 3.50 0.93 15.22
N VAL A 107 4.02 0.19 14.25
CA VAL A 107 3.24 -0.55 13.25
C VAL A 107 2.52 -1.76 13.86
N GLY A 108 3.21 -2.55 14.69
CA GLY A 108 2.67 -3.78 15.28
C GLY A 108 1.36 -3.56 16.06
N PRO A 109 1.31 -2.60 17.00
CA PRO A 109 0.09 -2.25 17.72
C PRO A 109 -1.06 -1.77 16.81
N ARG A 110 -0.78 -0.97 15.77
CA ARG A 110 -1.80 -0.58 14.78
C ARG A 110 -2.41 -1.77 14.05
N ARG A 111 -1.57 -2.74 13.64
CA ARG A 111 -2.01 -3.98 12.98
C ARG A 111 -2.88 -4.84 13.90
N PHE A 112 -2.51 -4.95 15.17
CA PHE A 112 -3.30 -5.66 16.15
C PHE A 112 -4.71 -5.07 16.27
N VAL A 113 -4.82 -3.76 16.50
CA VAL A 113 -6.12 -3.08 16.65
C VAL A 113 -6.94 -3.23 15.37
N ASN A 114 -6.33 -3.02 14.20
CA ASN A 114 -6.99 -3.22 12.92
C ASN A 114 -7.59 -4.63 12.80
N LYS A 115 -6.79 -5.66 13.11
CA LYS A 115 -7.25 -7.04 13.07
C LYS A 115 -8.39 -7.30 14.06
N THR A 116 -8.26 -6.83 15.30
CA THR A 116 -9.26 -7.00 16.36
C THR A 116 -10.62 -6.43 15.96
N LEU A 117 -10.65 -5.19 15.45
CA LEU A 117 -11.91 -4.53 15.05
C LEU A 117 -12.55 -5.19 13.81
N ILE A 118 -11.73 -5.68 12.88
CA ILE A 118 -12.24 -6.43 11.71
C ILE A 118 -12.80 -7.79 12.15
N GLN A 119 -12.15 -8.49 13.08
CA GLN A 119 -12.65 -9.75 13.62
C GLN A 119 -13.98 -9.56 14.37
N LEU A 120 -14.06 -8.54 15.24
CA LEU A 120 -15.31 -8.14 15.92
C LEU A 120 -16.44 -7.92 14.91
N THR A 121 -16.16 -7.17 13.84
CA THR A 121 -17.16 -6.89 12.81
C THR A 121 -17.62 -8.14 12.07
N ARG A 122 -16.69 -9.03 11.73
CA ARG A 122 -17.00 -10.25 11.00
C ARG A 122 -17.77 -11.27 11.84
N GLU A 123 -17.36 -11.45 13.09
CA GLU A 123 -17.92 -12.45 14.00
C GLU A 123 -19.30 -12.03 14.52
N SER A 124 -19.56 -10.73 14.64
CA SER A 124 -20.90 -10.19 14.92
C SER A 124 -21.80 -10.16 13.67
N HIS A 125 -21.35 -10.67 12.53
CA HIS A 125 -22.06 -10.57 11.24
C HIS A 125 -22.47 -9.14 10.88
N PHE A 126 -21.54 -8.19 11.08
CA PHE A 126 -21.73 -6.75 10.82
C PHE A 126 -22.79 -6.08 11.71
N GLN A 127 -23.22 -6.72 12.81
CA GLN A 127 -24.04 -6.05 13.83
C GLN A 127 -23.23 -5.05 14.64
N THR A 128 -21.96 -5.37 14.90
CA THR A 128 -21.00 -4.46 15.52
C THR A 128 -20.04 -4.00 14.44
N CYS A 129 -19.93 -2.70 14.19
CA CYS A 129 -18.95 -2.14 13.25
C CYS A 129 -18.36 -0.88 13.87
N ILE A 130 -17.12 -0.98 14.36
CA ILE A 130 -16.46 0.10 15.09
C ILE A 130 -15.45 0.76 14.16
N PRO A 131 -15.67 2.01 13.72
CA PRO A 131 -14.72 2.73 12.89
C PRO A 131 -13.41 2.99 13.64
N LEU A 132 -12.30 2.80 12.94
CA LEU A 132 -10.95 3.10 13.38
C LEU A 132 -10.42 4.31 12.61
N ILE A 133 -10.08 5.38 13.32
CA ILE A 133 -9.40 6.55 12.75
C ILE A 133 -7.95 6.52 13.23
N ASP A 134 -7.02 6.20 12.34
CA ASP A 134 -5.59 6.15 12.65
C ASP A 134 -4.90 7.45 12.22
N GLY A 135 -4.19 8.07 13.16
CA GLY A 135 -3.29 9.18 12.89
C GLY A 135 -1.83 8.77 13.07
N GLY A 136 -0.95 9.39 12.29
CA GLY A 136 0.49 9.27 12.47
C GLY A 136 1.21 10.56 12.15
N THR A 137 2.35 10.77 12.79
CA THR A 137 3.16 11.98 12.64
C THR A 137 4.64 11.64 12.58
N GLU A 138 5.37 12.28 11.69
CA GLU A 138 6.82 12.21 11.57
C GLU A 138 7.35 13.58 11.12
N GLY A 139 8.01 14.27 12.04
CA GLY A 139 8.49 15.63 11.85
C GLY A 139 7.37 16.58 11.41
N LEU A 140 7.53 17.14 10.21
CA LEU A 140 6.57 18.04 9.57
C LEU A 140 5.56 17.33 8.66
N SER A 141 5.52 16.01 8.71
CA SER A 141 4.63 15.18 7.91
C SER A 141 3.70 14.36 8.80
N GLY A 142 2.55 13.97 8.27
CA GLY A 142 1.62 13.10 8.98
C GLY A 142 0.56 12.50 8.08
N HIS A 143 -0.25 11.62 8.63
CA HIS A 143 -1.36 11.00 7.93
C HIS A 143 -2.59 10.85 8.82
N VAL A 144 -3.75 10.74 8.18
CA VAL A 144 -5.00 10.29 8.79
C VAL A 144 -5.62 9.23 7.90
N LYS A 145 -5.93 8.06 8.45
CA LYS A 145 -6.59 6.96 7.77
C LYS A 145 -7.90 6.62 8.46
N THR A 146 -8.99 6.62 7.70
CA THR A 146 -10.34 6.29 8.18
C THR A 146 -10.71 4.88 7.75
N ILE A 147 -10.74 3.95 8.70
CA ILE A 147 -11.03 2.54 8.47
C ILE A 147 -12.44 2.24 8.99
N VAL A 148 -13.34 1.88 8.10
CA VAL A 148 -14.67 1.36 8.43
C VAL A 148 -14.66 -0.12 8.07
N PRO A 149 -14.60 -1.02 9.06
CA PRO A 149 -14.47 -2.46 8.81
C PRO A 149 -15.46 -3.01 7.78
N GLY A 150 -14.93 -3.60 6.71
CA GLY A 150 -15.72 -4.18 5.63
C GLY A 150 -16.28 -3.20 4.60
N VAL A 151 -16.06 -1.89 4.77
CA VAL A 151 -16.43 -0.85 3.83
C VAL A 151 -15.17 -0.27 3.17
N THR A 152 -14.24 0.28 3.95
CA THR A 152 -13.01 0.91 3.42
C THR A 152 -11.77 0.00 3.52
N ALA A 153 -10.67 0.43 2.89
CA ALA A 153 -9.38 -0.23 2.98
C ALA A 153 -8.85 -0.27 4.42
N CYS A 154 -8.67 -1.47 4.96
CA CYS A 154 -8.10 -1.64 6.29
C CYS A 154 -6.61 -1.29 6.34
N TRP A 155 -6.01 -1.32 7.52
CA TRP A 155 -4.59 -1.06 7.70
C TRP A 155 -3.72 -1.98 6.82
N GLU A 156 -3.95 -3.30 6.86
CA GLU A 156 -3.28 -4.27 5.98
C GLU A 156 -3.45 -4.05 4.47
N CYS A 157 -4.50 -3.36 4.01
CA CYS A 157 -4.64 -3.07 2.57
C CYS A 157 -3.60 -2.04 2.07
N SER A 158 -2.98 -1.26 2.96
CA SER A 158 -1.96 -0.27 2.61
C SER A 158 -0.63 -0.54 3.30
N ILE A 159 -0.37 -1.78 3.75
CA ILE A 159 0.88 -2.10 4.43
C ILE A 159 2.08 -1.98 3.48
N ASP A 160 1.89 -2.39 2.23
CA ASP A 160 2.95 -2.36 1.20
C ASP A 160 3.27 -0.95 0.70
N THR A 161 2.43 0.04 1.03
CA THR A 161 2.69 1.44 0.71
C THR A 161 3.47 2.18 1.78
N LEU A 162 3.65 1.57 2.95
CA LEU A 162 4.55 2.13 3.94
C LEU A 162 5.96 2.12 3.35
N PRO A 163 6.79 3.14 3.66
CA PRO A 163 8.20 3.03 3.38
C PRO A 163 8.67 1.71 3.98
N GLN A 164 9.32 0.85 3.18
CA GLN A 164 10.03 -0.28 3.75
C GLN A 164 10.85 0.29 4.91
N GLN A 165 10.75 -0.29 6.10
CA GLN A 165 11.57 0.12 7.25
C GLN A 165 13.04 -0.17 6.89
N GLN A 166 13.62 0.75 6.12
CA GLN A 166 14.98 0.73 5.66
C GLN A 166 15.80 1.34 6.78
N THR A 167 16.24 0.49 7.70
CA THR A 167 17.57 0.58 8.31
C THR A 167 17.92 -0.69 9.10
N GLN A 168 17.43 -1.88 8.72
CA GLN A 168 18.09 -3.08 9.22
C GLN A 168 19.37 -3.29 8.41
N TYR A 169 20.45 -2.68 8.87
CA TYR A 169 21.74 -2.75 8.21
C TYR A 169 22.25 -4.20 8.26
N PRO A 170 22.73 -4.77 7.14
CA PRO A 170 23.27 -6.13 7.14
C PRO A 170 24.40 -6.27 8.15
N LEU A 171 24.42 -7.36 8.94
CA LEU A 171 25.44 -7.58 9.98
C LEU A 171 26.86 -7.50 9.42
N CYS A 172 27.09 -8.03 8.22
CA CYS A 172 28.39 -7.93 7.54
C CYS A 172 28.83 -6.49 7.27
N THR A 173 27.87 -5.59 7.00
CA THR A 173 28.14 -4.18 6.74
C THR A 173 28.49 -3.47 8.04
N ILE A 174 27.67 -3.61 9.09
CA ILE A 174 27.93 -2.93 10.36
C ILE A 174 29.15 -3.49 11.09
N ALA A 175 29.45 -4.79 10.95
CA ALA A 175 30.57 -5.45 11.60
C ALA A 175 31.91 -5.21 10.88
N ASN A 176 31.94 -5.37 9.56
CA ASN A 176 33.21 -5.44 8.81
C ASN A 176 33.44 -4.26 7.87
N SER A 177 32.40 -3.54 7.44
CA SER A 177 32.53 -2.47 6.46
C SER A 177 31.54 -1.32 6.69
N PRO A 178 31.56 -0.69 7.89
CA PRO A 178 30.74 0.48 8.17
C PRO A 178 31.14 1.62 7.22
N ARG A 179 30.16 2.41 6.77
CA ARG A 179 30.36 3.47 5.75
C ARG A 179 29.99 4.86 6.26
N ASN A 180 29.17 4.93 7.30
CA ASN A 180 28.63 6.14 7.88
C ASN A 180 28.50 5.96 9.40
N LEU A 181 28.16 7.05 10.11
CA LEU A 181 28.02 7.02 11.57
C LEU A 181 26.85 6.16 12.02
N GLU A 182 25.81 6.02 11.21
CA GLU A 182 24.66 5.18 11.50
C GLU A 182 25.05 3.69 11.59
N HIS A 183 25.89 3.19 10.68
CA HIS A 183 26.42 1.82 10.77
C HIS A 183 27.28 1.62 12.02
N VAL A 184 28.02 2.65 12.43
CA VAL A 184 28.84 2.61 13.63
C VAL A 184 27.97 2.51 14.88
N ILE A 185 26.97 3.39 14.99
CA ILE A 185 26.04 3.43 16.12
C ILE A 185 25.26 2.13 16.20
N GLU A 186 24.74 1.63 15.06
CA GLU A 186 24.00 0.37 15.01
C GLU A 186 24.85 -0.80 15.52
N TYR A 187 26.11 -0.91 15.09
CA TYR A 187 27.00 -1.97 15.59
C TYR A 187 27.23 -1.88 17.10
N VAL A 188 27.46 -0.68 17.62
CA VAL A 188 27.72 -0.48 19.05
C VAL A 188 26.49 -0.91 19.85
N VAL A 189 25.29 -0.50 19.42
CA VAL A 189 24.02 -0.82 20.10
C VAL A 189 23.68 -2.31 19.98
N THR A 190 23.77 -2.89 18.78
CA THR A 190 23.29 -4.25 18.51
C THR A 190 24.31 -5.36 18.78
N VAL A 191 25.61 -5.06 18.75
CA VAL A 191 26.69 -6.05 18.89
C VAL A 191 27.52 -5.81 20.15
N GLN A 192 28.02 -4.60 20.39
CA GLN A 192 28.91 -4.36 21.55
C GLN A 192 28.16 -4.23 22.88
N LEU A 193 27.00 -3.58 22.86
CA LEU A 193 26.16 -3.36 24.04
C LEU A 193 24.89 -4.21 23.99
N ALA A 194 24.95 -5.36 23.31
CA ALA A 194 23.79 -6.23 23.11
C ALA A 194 23.21 -6.67 24.46
N GLY A 195 22.00 -6.19 24.79
CA GLY A 195 21.31 -6.51 26.04
C GLY A 195 21.77 -5.70 27.26
N GLU A 196 22.67 -4.72 27.10
CA GLU A 196 23.03 -3.77 28.14
C GLU A 196 22.11 -2.53 28.11
N GLU A 197 21.93 -1.89 29.26
CA GLU A 197 21.24 -0.60 29.33
C GLU A 197 22.13 0.50 28.72
N LEU A 198 21.57 1.28 27.81
CA LEU A 198 22.32 2.29 27.06
C LEU A 198 22.57 3.53 27.93
N GLU A 199 23.82 3.79 28.27
CA GLU A 199 24.26 5.03 28.90
C GLU A 199 24.82 6.01 27.85
N PRO A 200 24.34 7.28 27.79
CA PRO A 200 24.73 8.22 26.73
C PRO A 200 26.24 8.43 26.58
N GLY A 201 26.96 8.61 27.69
CA GLY A 201 28.41 8.82 27.70
C GLY A 201 29.20 7.62 27.18
N LYS A 202 28.89 6.42 27.71
CA LYS A 202 29.51 5.15 27.28
C LYS A 202 29.25 4.87 25.80
N LEU A 203 28.01 5.12 25.36
CA LEU A 203 27.60 4.92 23.98
C LEU A 203 28.37 5.86 23.03
N LEU A 204 28.46 7.15 23.35
CA LEU A 204 29.22 8.13 22.57
C LEU A 204 30.69 7.75 22.45
N GLU A 205 31.32 7.34 23.55
CA GLU A 205 32.72 6.93 23.58
C GLU A 205 32.98 5.73 22.65
N LEU A 206 32.17 4.68 22.77
CA LEU A 206 32.29 3.48 21.92
C LEU A 206 32.06 3.80 20.44
N CYS A 207 31.07 4.63 20.13
CA CYS A 207 30.85 5.11 18.76
C CYS A 207 32.05 5.90 18.24
N HIS A 208 32.66 6.75 19.06
CA HIS A 208 33.84 7.52 18.66
C HIS A 208 35.04 6.60 18.36
N GLN A 209 35.33 5.64 19.25
CA GLN A 209 36.41 4.67 19.07
C GLN A 209 36.24 3.87 17.76
N ARG A 210 35.02 3.39 17.51
CA ARG A 210 34.73 2.61 16.30
C ARG A 210 34.75 3.46 15.03
N ALA A 211 34.24 4.69 15.07
CA ALA A 211 34.32 5.59 13.91
C ALA A 211 35.78 5.85 13.51
N VAL A 212 36.65 6.12 14.48
CA VAL A 212 38.09 6.29 14.25
C VAL A 212 38.74 5.03 13.69
N GLN A 213 38.38 3.84 14.20
CA GLN A 213 38.90 2.56 13.72
C GLN A 213 38.68 2.36 12.21
N PHE A 214 37.54 2.81 11.70
CA PHE A 214 37.17 2.68 10.28
C PHE A 214 37.42 3.95 9.45
N GLY A 215 38.07 4.97 10.02
CA GLY A 215 38.36 6.23 9.32
C GLY A 215 37.11 7.03 8.95
N ILE A 216 36.01 6.91 9.71
CA ILE A 216 34.77 7.65 9.50
C ILE A 216 34.83 8.96 10.28
N SER A 217 34.47 10.08 9.64
CA SER A 217 34.50 11.41 10.27
C SER A 217 33.58 11.49 11.49
N THR A 218 34.12 12.01 12.60
CA THR A 218 33.41 12.19 13.89
C THR A 218 32.84 13.58 14.08
N GLU A 219 32.93 14.47 13.09
CA GLU A 219 32.47 15.87 13.20
C GLU A 219 31.00 16.01 13.60
N LYS A 220 30.14 15.08 13.16
CA LYS A 220 28.70 15.05 13.47
C LYS A 220 28.36 14.22 14.71
N LEU A 221 29.36 13.54 15.30
CA LEU A 221 29.14 12.58 16.39
C LEU A 221 28.97 13.32 17.72
N THR A 222 27.75 13.76 17.98
CA THR A 222 27.34 14.35 19.25
C THR A 222 26.52 13.36 20.06
N GLU A 223 26.43 13.55 21.39
CA GLU A 223 25.58 12.72 22.24
C GLU A 223 24.13 12.68 21.74
N SER A 224 23.57 13.83 21.33
CA SER A 224 22.21 13.91 20.78
C SER A 224 22.05 13.16 19.47
N TYR A 225 23.06 13.16 18.60
CA TYR A 225 23.03 12.41 17.34
C TYR A 225 23.06 10.90 17.60
N VAL A 226 23.99 10.47 18.44
CA VAL A 226 24.16 9.05 18.81
C VAL A 226 22.90 8.52 19.49
N TRP A 227 22.36 9.27 20.43
CA TRP A 227 21.11 8.91 21.12
C TRP A 227 19.92 8.87 20.17
N GLY A 228 19.84 9.84 19.25
CA GLY A 228 18.80 9.90 18.21
C GLY A 228 18.77 8.66 17.33
N VAL A 229 19.93 8.24 16.82
CA VAL A 229 20.06 7.04 16.00
C VAL A 229 19.81 5.78 16.83
N ALA A 230 20.42 5.67 18.01
CA ALA A 230 20.30 4.48 18.86
C ALA A 230 18.86 4.21 19.31
N LYS A 231 18.10 5.26 19.65
CA LYS A 231 16.70 5.15 20.06
C LYS A 231 15.71 5.24 18.90
N HIS A 232 16.20 5.31 17.65
CA HIS A 232 15.34 5.49 16.47
C HIS A 232 14.35 6.66 16.64
N ILE A 233 14.82 7.78 17.18
CA ILE A 233 13.96 8.91 17.55
C ILE A 233 13.36 9.52 16.29
N VAL A 234 12.06 9.31 16.11
CA VAL A 234 11.29 10.00 15.07
C VAL A 234 11.07 11.45 15.52
N PRO A 235 11.49 12.46 14.74
CA PRO A 235 11.23 13.85 15.06
C PRO A 235 9.73 14.08 15.27
N SER A 236 9.34 14.86 16.27
CA SER A 236 7.93 15.13 16.54
C SER A 236 7.77 16.56 17.05
N VAL A 237 6.82 17.29 16.47
CA VAL A 237 6.51 18.68 16.81
C VAL A 237 5.02 18.83 17.10
N SER A 238 4.69 19.73 18.04
CA SER A 238 3.31 19.95 18.48
C SER A 238 2.38 20.42 17.36
N SER A 239 2.89 21.21 16.41
CA SER A 239 2.10 21.71 15.28
C SER A 239 1.53 20.58 14.42
N THR A 240 2.38 19.62 14.02
CA THR A 240 1.96 18.46 13.24
C THR A 240 0.98 17.58 14.02
N ASN A 241 1.24 17.34 15.30
CA ASN A 241 0.33 16.59 16.19
C ASN A 241 -1.05 17.25 16.25
N ALA A 242 -1.12 18.57 16.41
CA ALA A 242 -2.37 19.31 16.49
C ALA A 242 -3.16 19.25 15.18
N VAL A 243 -2.50 19.41 14.02
CA VAL A 243 -3.14 19.30 12.70
C VAL A 243 -3.71 17.91 12.48
N VAL A 244 -2.92 16.87 12.74
CA VAL A 244 -3.34 15.47 12.56
C VAL A 244 -4.47 15.11 13.51
N ALA A 245 -4.37 15.48 14.80
CA ALA A 245 -5.43 15.24 15.78
C ALA A 245 -6.74 15.94 15.40
N GLY A 246 -6.66 17.18 14.92
CA GLY A 246 -7.82 17.93 14.46
C GLY A 246 -8.50 17.24 13.27
N LEU A 247 -7.71 16.76 12.31
CA LEU A 247 -8.22 15.99 11.17
C LEU A 247 -8.83 14.66 11.61
N CYS A 248 -8.22 13.90 12.53
CA CYS A 248 -8.82 12.68 13.08
C CYS A 248 -10.19 12.95 13.73
N CYS A 249 -10.28 13.97 14.58
CA CYS A 249 -11.55 14.31 15.23
C CYS A 249 -12.60 14.80 14.22
N ASN A 250 -12.18 15.50 13.15
CA ASN A 250 -13.08 15.88 12.06
C ASN A 250 -13.66 14.67 11.34
N GLU A 251 -12.89 13.60 11.13
CA GLU A 251 -13.42 12.36 10.54
C GLU A 251 -14.46 11.69 11.45
N LEU A 252 -14.21 11.66 12.76
CA LEU A 252 -15.21 11.18 13.73
C LEU A 252 -16.49 11.99 13.64
N VAL A 253 -16.39 13.33 13.66
CA VAL A 253 -17.54 14.24 13.60
C VAL A 253 -18.32 14.06 12.30
N LYS A 254 -17.66 13.85 11.16
CA LYS A 254 -18.33 13.60 9.88
C LYS A 254 -19.12 12.29 9.91
N ILE A 255 -18.52 11.21 10.41
CA ILE A 255 -19.19 9.89 10.50
C ILE A 255 -20.36 9.97 11.49
N TYR A 256 -20.16 10.58 12.66
CA TYR A 256 -21.21 10.72 13.68
C TYR A 256 -22.43 11.49 13.18
N ASN A 257 -22.23 12.52 12.36
CA ASN A 257 -23.32 13.32 11.81
C ASN A 257 -23.83 12.82 10.46
N ASP A 258 -23.48 11.60 10.04
CA ASP A 258 -23.88 11.00 8.76
C ASP A 258 -23.56 11.90 7.54
N CYS A 259 -22.43 12.60 7.60
CA CYS A 259 -21.97 13.54 6.58
C CYS A 259 -20.96 12.89 5.60
N VAL A 260 -20.96 11.57 5.50
CA VAL A 260 -19.98 10.80 4.74
C VAL A 260 -20.66 9.93 3.70
N ASP A 261 -20.24 10.09 2.45
CA ASP A 261 -20.52 9.12 1.40
C ASP A 261 -19.46 8.03 1.44
N PHE A 262 -19.85 6.82 1.87
CA PHE A 262 -18.94 5.69 2.00
C PHE A 262 -18.48 5.11 0.65
N ASP A 263 -19.21 5.33 -0.44
CA ASP A 263 -18.84 4.85 -1.78
C ASP A 263 -17.71 5.70 -2.38
N HIS A 264 -17.61 6.96 -1.95
CA HIS A 264 -16.62 7.93 -2.41
C HIS A 264 -15.72 8.47 -1.30
N LEU A 265 -15.69 7.78 -0.15
CA LEU A 265 -14.90 8.19 1.00
C LEU A 265 -13.41 8.11 0.68
N LYS A 266 -12.79 9.29 0.58
CA LYS A 266 -11.33 9.47 0.59
C LYS A 266 -10.78 9.12 1.97
N ASN A 267 -10.57 7.83 2.17
CA ASN A 267 -10.22 7.20 3.43
C ASN A 267 -8.77 7.42 3.87
N PHE A 268 -7.98 8.18 3.12
CA PHE A 268 -6.61 8.54 3.49
C PHE A 268 -6.31 10.01 3.23
N LYS A 269 -5.57 10.61 4.14
CA LYS A 269 -5.05 11.98 4.04
C LYS A 269 -3.58 11.99 4.38
N THR A 270 -2.77 12.64 3.55
CA THR A 270 -1.37 12.97 3.86
C THR A 270 -1.24 14.45 4.12
N ILE A 271 -0.36 14.79 5.07
CA ILE A 271 -0.01 16.15 5.45
C ILE A 271 1.50 16.29 5.29
N SER A 272 1.94 17.38 4.67
CA SER A 272 3.35 17.76 4.63
C SER A 272 3.47 19.28 4.80
N ALA A 273 4.36 19.68 5.71
CA ALA A 273 4.63 21.08 6.02
C ALA A 273 6.09 21.48 5.71
N THR A 274 6.82 20.69 4.91
CA THR A 274 8.23 20.96 4.59
C THR A 274 8.42 22.15 3.66
N ASN A 275 7.55 22.29 2.64
CA ASN A 275 7.58 23.35 1.64
C ASN A 275 6.20 24.04 1.55
N GLY A 276 5.84 24.79 2.60
CA GLY A 276 4.46 25.24 2.81
C GLY A 276 3.56 24.11 3.30
N LEU A 277 2.27 24.40 3.55
CA LEU A 277 1.30 23.41 4.01
C LEU A 277 0.60 22.75 2.83
N TYR A 278 0.77 21.44 2.70
CA TYR A 278 0.11 20.61 1.70
C TYR A 278 -0.69 19.50 2.39
N VAL A 279 -1.96 19.34 1.99
CA VAL A 279 -2.82 18.25 2.43
C VAL A 279 -3.41 17.58 1.19
N ASN A 280 -3.11 16.30 1.00
CA ASN A 280 -3.71 15.49 -0.07
C ASN A 280 -4.71 14.50 0.53
N SER A 281 -5.82 14.28 -0.16
CA SER A 281 -6.83 13.30 0.24
C SER A 281 -7.23 12.43 -0.94
N PHE A 282 -7.12 11.12 -0.75
CA PHE A 282 -7.38 10.11 -1.76
C PHE A 282 -7.99 8.86 -1.12
N GLN A 283 -8.45 7.94 -1.96
CA GLN A 283 -9.05 6.69 -1.54
C GLN A 283 -8.05 5.55 -1.73
N PHE A 284 -7.75 4.83 -0.66
CA PHE A 284 -7.18 3.50 -0.77
C PHE A 284 -8.29 2.50 -1.07
N ASP A 285 -8.09 1.70 -2.11
CA ASP A 285 -8.99 0.59 -2.42
C ASP A 285 -8.72 -0.61 -1.51
N ARG A 286 -9.78 -1.37 -1.26
CA ARG A 286 -9.66 -2.64 -0.54
C ARG A 286 -8.95 -3.66 -1.43
N VAL A 287 -7.88 -4.25 -0.90
CA VAL A 287 -7.20 -5.37 -1.56
C VAL A 287 -8.09 -6.61 -1.44
N GLU A 288 -8.47 -7.20 -2.57
CA GLU A 288 -9.35 -8.38 -2.64
C GLU A 288 -8.83 -9.54 -1.78
N ASN A 289 -7.52 -9.80 -1.86
CA ASN A 289 -6.84 -10.88 -1.15
C ASN A 289 -6.25 -10.45 0.21
N CYS A 290 -6.73 -9.35 0.80
CA CYS A 290 -6.23 -8.87 2.09
C CYS A 290 -6.28 -9.98 3.16
N SER A 291 -5.13 -10.24 3.80
CA SER A 291 -4.99 -11.28 4.82
C SER A 291 -5.90 -11.07 6.04
N VAL A 292 -6.38 -9.85 6.25
CA VAL A 292 -7.21 -9.46 7.40
C VAL A 292 -8.66 -9.17 7.00
N CYS A 293 -8.90 -8.25 6.07
CA CYS A 293 -10.26 -7.77 5.75
C CYS A 293 -10.95 -8.49 4.58
N ARG A 294 -10.36 -9.56 4.00
CA ARG A 294 -11.04 -10.35 2.96
C ARG A 294 -12.33 -10.98 3.50
N VAL A 295 -13.39 -10.95 2.70
CA VAL A 295 -14.66 -11.61 3.04
C VAL A 295 -14.58 -13.07 2.60
N SER A 296 -14.72 -14.03 3.52
CA SER A 296 -14.72 -15.46 3.16
C SER A 296 -15.98 -15.81 2.35
N ARG A 297 -15.83 -16.62 1.28
CA ARG A 297 -16.90 -17.05 0.34
C ARG A 297 -18.17 -17.68 0.95
N LEU A 298 -18.21 -17.94 2.26
CA LEU A 298 -19.29 -18.65 2.95
C LEU A 298 -20.58 -17.83 3.15
N PHE A 299 -20.56 -16.51 2.95
CA PHE A 299 -21.68 -15.63 3.27
C PHE A 299 -22.63 -15.29 2.10
N ALA A 300 -22.41 -15.86 0.91
CA ALA A 300 -23.20 -15.53 -0.28
C ALA A 300 -24.59 -16.21 -0.36
N LYS A 301 -25.03 -16.94 0.68
CA LYS A 301 -26.26 -17.77 0.60
C LYS A 301 -27.45 -17.35 1.47
N SER A 302 -27.40 -16.26 2.22
CA SER A 302 -28.54 -15.87 3.06
C SER A 302 -28.83 -14.37 3.08
N SER A 303 -29.29 -13.84 1.94
CA SER A 303 -30.49 -13.00 1.88
C SER A 303 -30.73 -12.58 0.43
N LEU A 304 -31.88 -12.98 -0.11
CA LEU A 304 -32.36 -12.62 -1.44
C LEU A 304 -32.88 -11.17 -1.41
N SER A 305 -31.97 -10.21 -1.32
CA SER A 305 -32.20 -8.79 -1.66
C SER A 305 -30.92 -8.01 -1.96
N GLY A 306 -29.75 -8.50 -1.54
CA GLY A 306 -28.43 -7.91 -1.86
C GLY A 306 -27.68 -8.57 -3.04
N ALA A 307 -28.28 -9.59 -3.68
CA ALA A 307 -27.61 -10.49 -4.63
C ALA A 307 -27.19 -9.85 -5.97
N ARG A 308 -27.55 -8.58 -6.23
CA ARG A 308 -27.15 -7.87 -7.45
C ARG A 308 -25.76 -7.22 -7.36
N TRP A 309 -25.27 -6.92 -6.17
CA TRP A 309 -24.00 -6.19 -5.99
C TRP A 309 -22.77 -7.12 -5.83
N TYR A 310 -22.97 -8.35 -5.35
CA TYR A 310 -21.88 -9.28 -5.06
C TYR A 310 -21.37 -10.12 -6.24
N ALA A 311 -22.11 -10.21 -7.35
CA ALA A 311 -21.73 -11.01 -8.51
C ALA A 311 -20.68 -10.33 -9.41
N ALA A 312 -20.47 -9.01 -9.28
CA ALA A 312 -19.55 -8.24 -10.13
C ALA A 312 -18.11 -8.14 -9.57
N LEU A 313 -17.89 -8.45 -8.29
CA LEU A 313 -16.63 -8.21 -7.58
C LEU A 313 -15.88 -9.50 -7.17
N ASN A 314 -16.33 -10.67 -7.63
CA ASN A 314 -15.75 -11.97 -7.28
C ASN A 314 -15.47 -12.83 -8.52
N ALA A 315 -14.89 -12.24 -9.56
CA ALA A 315 -14.17 -13.05 -10.53
C ALA A 315 -12.71 -13.11 -10.08
N ASN A 316 -12.16 -14.32 -9.86
CA ASN A 316 -10.76 -14.54 -10.22
C ASN A 316 -10.55 -13.82 -11.55
N GLU A 317 -9.53 -12.97 -11.69
CA GLU A 317 -9.38 -12.09 -12.86
C GLU A 317 -9.83 -12.82 -14.12
N ALA A 318 -11.02 -12.48 -14.63
CA ALA A 318 -11.72 -13.41 -15.50
C ALA A 318 -10.91 -13.54 -16.78
N ILE A 319 -10.39 -14.73 -17.06
CA ILE A 319 -9.70 -14.97 -18.32
C ILE A 319 -10.74 -14.95 -19.42
N VAL A 320 -10.57 -14.00 -20.32
CA VAL A 320 -11.48 -13.79 -21.43
C VAL A 320 -11.02 -14.68 -22.58
N LYS A 321 -11.92 -15.54 -23.05
CA LYS A 321 -11.67 -16.29 -24.28
C LYS A 321 -11.79 -15.35 -25.48
N PRO A 322 -10.76 -15.26 -26.35
CA PRO A 322 -10.86 -14.51 -27.59
C PRO A 322 -12.03 -15.01 -28.43
N THR A 323 -12.71 -14.11 -29.12
CA THR A 323 -13.78 -14.46 -30.07
C THR A 323 -13.23 -15.23 -31.27
N ARG A 324 -12.01 -14.90 -31.69
CA ARG A 324 -11.31 -15.58 -32.79
C ARG A 324 -9.80 -15.45 -32.59
N ILE A 325 -9.05 -16.51 -32.88
CA ILE A 325 -7.58 -16.46 -32.96
C ILE A 325 -7.19 -16.71 -34.41
N VAL A 326 -6.49 -15.76 -35.03
CA VAL A 326 -5.92 -15.91 -36.37
C VAL A 326 -4.51 -16.49 -36.24
N ASN A 327 -4.15 -17.43 -37.13
CA ASN A 327 -2.87 -18.15 -37.11
C ASN A 327 -2.59 -18.88 -35.78
N PHE A 328 -3.60 -19.60 -35.27
CA PHE A 328 -3.51 -20.37 -34.02
C PHE A 328 -2.36 -21.39 -34.05
N LEU A 329 -1.50 -21.37 -33.02
CA LEU A 329 -0.40 -22.32 -32.84
C LEU A 329 -0.76 -23.39 -31.78
N PRO A 330 -0.86 -24.68 -32.15
CA PRO A 330 -1.19 -25.75 -31.21
C PRO A 330 -0.19 -25.86 -30.05
N GLY A 331 -0.70 -26.02 -28.82
CA GLY A 331 0.14 -26.25 -27.63
C GLY A 331 0.77 -24.98 -27.03
N LYS A 332 0.56 -23.80 -27.64
CA LYS A 332 0.91 -22.50 -27.07
C LYS A 332 -0.33 -21.84 -26.46
N GLN A 333 -0.21 -21.36 -25.21
CA GLN A 333 -1.28 -20.71 -24.47
C GLN A 333 -0.88 -19.29 -24.10
N PHE A 334 -1.74 -18.33 -24.40
CA PHE A 334 -1.61 -16.95 -23.98
C PHE A 334 -3.00 -16.45 -23.60
N GLU A 335 -3.13 -16.03 -22.35
CA GLU A 335 -4.41 -15.66 -21.76
C GLU A 335 -4.49 -14.15 -21.57
N ILE A 336 -5.71 -13.61 -21.60
CA ILE A 336 -5.94 -12.17 -21.50
C ILE A 336 -6.99 -11.94 -20.43
N SER A 337 -6.67 -11.07 -19.49
CA SER A 337 -7.53 -10.78 -18.37
C SER A 337 -8.67 -9.84 -18.76
N GLN A 338 -9.80 -9.89 -18.05
CA GLN A 338 -10.94 -9.00 -18.30
C GLN A 338 -10.55 -7.52 -18.25
N ARG A 339 -9.66 -7.13 -17.33
CA ARG A 339 -9.18 -5.74 -17.23
C ARG A 339 -8.38 -5.31 -18.46
N ALA A 340 -7.52 -6.20 -18.98
CA ALA A 340 -6.81 -5.93 -20.23
C ALA A 340 -7.79 -5.81 -21.40
N VAL A 341 -8.81 -6.67 -21.47
CA VAL A 341 -9.85 -6.61 -22.52
C VAL A 341 -10.64 -5.30 -22.45
N ASP A 342 -11.10 -4.91 -21.28
CA ASP A 342 -11.87 -3.68 -21.09
C ASP A 342 -11.04 -2.46 -21.50
N ARG A 343 -9.77 -2.40 -21.07
CA ARG A 343 -8.89 -1.29 -21.43
C ARG A 343 -8.58 -1.25 -22.91
N LEU A 344 -8.30 -2.39 -23.54
CA LEU A 344 -8.02 -2.47 -24.98
C LEU A 344 -9.25 -2.10 -25.81
N ASN A 345 -10.46 -2.43 -25.37
CA ASN A 345 -11.69 -1.98 -26.02
C ASN A 345 -11.85 -0.45 -25.93
N CYS A 346 -11.58 0.17 -24.77
CA CYS A 346 -11.60 1.63 -24.65
C CYS A 346 -10.58 2.29 -25.59
N ILE A 347 -9.35 1.78 -25.66
CA ILE A 347 -8.31 2.29 -26.57
C ILE A 347 -8.78 2.16 -28.02
N TYR A 348 -9.36 1.02 -28.39
CA TYR A 348 -9.86 0.80 -29.74
C TYR A 348 -11.03 1.73 -30.12
N ASP A 349 -11.88 2.09 -29.16
CA ASP A 349 -12.97 3.05 -29.39
C ASP A 349 -12.45 4.46 -29.61
N GLU A 350 -11.42 4.86 -28.85
CA GLU A 350 -10.83 6.19 -28.89
C GLU A 350 -9.95 6.42 -30.13
N SER A 351 -9.02 5.50 -30.41
CA SER A 351 -7.96 5.70 -31.41
C SER A 351 -7.93 4.70 -32.55
N LYS A 352 -8.77 3.64 -32.51
CA LYS A 352 -8.73 2.52 -33.46
C LYS A 352 -7.35 1.85 -33.52
N GLU A 353 -6.64 1.85 -32.40
CA GLU A 353 -5.35 1.17 -32.24
C GLU A 353 -5.52 -0.19 -31.55
N VAL A 354 -4.60 -1.10 -31.83
CA VAL A 354 -4.53 -2.45 -31.26
C VAL A 354 -3.15 -2.69 -30.65
N LEU A 355 -3.06 -3.61 -29.69
CA LEU A 355 -1.81 -3.84 -28.97
C LEU A 355 -0.94 -4.88 -29.70
N ARG A 356 0.28 -4.51 -30.04
CA ARG A 356 1.34 -5.40 -30.50
C ARG A 356 2.33 -5.66 -29.37
N ILE A 357 2.66 -6.94 -29.18
CA ILE A 357 3.63 -7.41 -28.19
C ILE A 357 4.78 -8.08 -28.94
N LYS A 358 6.00 -7.60 -28.70
CA LYS A 358 7.24 -8.26 -29.15
C LYS A 358 8.16 -8.53 -27.97
N VAL A 359 8.92 -9.61 -28.04
CA VAL A 359 10.01 -9.91 -27.10
C VAL A 359 11.34 -9.90 -27.83
N ALA A 360 12.29 -9.11 -27.33
CA ALA A 360 13.65 -9.05 -27.84
C ALA A 360 14.66 -9.51 -26.77
N SER A 361 15.82 -10.01 -27.19
CA SER A 361 16.95 -10.25 -26.29
C SER A 361 17.59 -8.90 -25.92
N GLY A 362 17.54 -8.49 -24.65
CA GLY A 362 18.07 -7.19 -24.23
C GLY A 362 18.02 -6.91 -22.74
N GLY A 363 19.12 -6.35 -22.19
CA GLY A 363 19.28 -5.90 -20.80
C GLY A 363 20.07 -6.86 -19.88
N CYS A 364 20.35 -6.43 -18.64
CA CYS A 364 21.09 -7.22 -17.64
C CYS A 364 20.39 -8.53 -17.19
N HIS A 365 19.18 -8.81 -17.69
CA HIS A 365 18.29 -9.91 -17.26
C HIS A 365 17.69 -10.76 -18.41
N GLY A 366 18.29 -10.79 -19.60
CA GLY A 366 17.94 -11.78 -20.63
C GLY A 366 16.94 -11.32 -21.70
N PHE A 367 15.67 -11.03 -21.33
CA PHE A 367 14.62 -10.64 -22.28
C PHE A 367 13.91 -9.33 -21.91
N GLN A 368 13.45 -8.58 -22.92
CA GLN A 368 12.71 -7.33 -22.77
C GLN A 368 11.43 -7.35 -23.61
N TYR A 369 10.33 -6.85 -23.03
CA TYR A 369 9.06 -6.65 -23.73
C TYR A 369 9.02 -5.31 -24.47
N ASP A 370 8.50 -5.32 -25.69
CA ASP A 370 8.13 -4.13 -26.46
C ASP A 370 6.62 -4.14 -26.71
N LEU A 371 5.90 -3.30 -25.95
CA LEU A 371 4.44 -3.15 -26.00
C LEU A 371 4.10 -1.88 -26.78
N LYS A 372 3.52 -2.01 -27.97
CA LYS A 372 3.21 -0.88 -28.86
C LYS A 372 1.76 -0.89 -29.29
N LEU A 373 1.11 0.26 -29.25
CA LEU A 373 -0.16 0.47 -29.92
C LEU A 373 0.10 0.76 -31.40
N ILE A 374 -0.58 0.02 -32.28
CA ILE A 374 -0.48 0.19 -33.73
C ILE A 374 -1.88 0.39 -34.34
N PRO A 375 -2.04 1.17 -35.41
CA PRO A 375 -3.34 1.35 -36.07
C PRO A 375 -3.92 0.03 -36.57
N ASP A 376 -5.21 -0.22 -36.34
CA ASP A 376 -5.88 -1.45 -36.79
C ASP A 376 -5.86 -1.62 -38.32
N SER A 377 -5.83 -0.52 -39.07
CA SER A 377 -5.68 -0.52 -40.53
C SER A 377 -4.41 -1.24 -41.00
N GLN A 378 -3.33 -1.17 -40.21
CA GLN A 378 -2.07 -1.85 -40.49
C GLN A 378 -2.23 -3.37 -40.35
N VAL A 379 -2.97 -3.83 -39.34
CA VAL A 379 -3.25 -5.26 -39.11
C VAL A 379 -4.24 -5.82 -40.14
N GLN A 380 -5.26 -5.04 -40.51
CA GLN A 380 -6.23 -5.43 -41.55
C GLN A 380 -5.59 -5.55 -42.93
N ARG A 381 -4.59 -4.73 -43.24
CA ARG A 381 -3.83 -4.83 -44.48
C ARG A 381 -3.05 -6.15 -44.56
N SER A 382 -2.38 -6.54 -43.48
CA SER A 382 -1.69 -7.84 -43.39
C SER A 382 -2.65 -9.03 -43.47
N LEU A 383 -3.85 -8.92 -42.90
CA LEU A 383 -4.90 -9.96 -43.01
C LEU A 383 -5.45 -10.09 -44.45
N LYS A 384 -5.59 -8.98 -45.18
CA LYS A 384 -6.02 -8.98 -46.59
C LYS A 384 -4.94 -9.52 -47.52
N GLU A 385 -3.69 -9.14 -47.30
CA GLU A 385 -2.53 -9.67 -48.04
C GLU A 385 -2.42 -11.20 -47.86
N LEU A 386 -2.70 -11.72 -46.66
CA LEU A 386 -2.81 -13.16 -46.36
C LEU A 386 -3.97 -13.87 -47.09
N GLU A 387 -5.14 -13.24 -47.18
CA GLU A 387 -6.30 -13.79 -47.89
C GLU A 387 -6.09 -13.77 -49.42
N ASP A 388 -5.42 -12.74 -49.94
CA ASP A 388 -5.07 -12.59 -51.35
C ASP A 388 -3.92 -13.54 -51.75
N ASP A 389 -2.93 -13.79 -50.89
CA ASP A 389 -1.86 -14.78 -51.14
C ASP A 389 -2.38 -16.22 -51.08
N LYS A 390 -3.30 -16.55 -50.17
CA LYS A 390 -4.00 -17.84 -50.18
C LYS A 390 -4.84 -18.02 -51.44
N ARG A 391 -5.51 -16.96 -51.91
CA ARG A 391 -6.21 -16.98 -53.20
C ARG A 391 -5.27 -17.13 -54.39
N LYS A 392 -4.11 -16.47 -54.39
CA LYS A 392 -3.10 -16.60 -55.45
C LYS A 392 -2.46 -18.00 -55.46
N GLN A 393 -2.23 -18.62 -54.30
CA GLN A 393 -1.74 -20.01 -54.20
C GLN A 393 -2.80 -21.02 -54.67
N GLU A 394 -4.08 -20.85 -54.30
CA GLU A 394 -5.18 -21.70 -54.79
C GLU A 394 -5.46 -21.52 -56.30
N VAL A 395 -5.14 -20.35 -56.86
CA VAL A 395 -5.23 -20.08 -58.31
C VAL A 395 -3.99 -20.58 -59.05
N ALA A 396 -2.78 -20.45 -58.48
CA ALA A 396 -1.53 -20.97 -59.05
C ALA A 396 -1.49 -22.51 -59.08
N GLU A 397 -2.07 -23.19 -58.08
CA GLU A 397 -2.26 -24.65 -58.11
C GLU A 397 -3.26 -25.11 -59.19
N LYS A 398 -4.08 -24.20 -59.74
CA LYS A 398 -5.01 -24.48 -60.85
C LYS A 398 -4.51 -24.01 -62.22
N SER A 399 -3.55 -23.10 -62.28
CA SER A 399 -2.91 -22.65 -63.52
C SER A 399 -1.40 -22.69 -63.33
N GLY A 400 -0.80 -23.85 -63.59
CA GLY A 400 0.63 -24.10 -63.35
C GLY A 400 1.56 -23.21 -64.17
N ASN A 401 1.85 -22.01 -63.67
CA ASN A 401 2.95 -21.17 -64.11
C ASN A 401 3.64 -20.57 -62.88
N GLU A 402 4.94 -20.83 -62.78
CA GLU A 402 5.85 -20.23 -61.81
C GLU A 402 6.10 -18.76 -62.19
N ALA A 403 6.01 -17.86 -61.21
CA ALA A 403 6.46 -16.47 -61.35
C ALA A 403 7.54 -16.19 -60.29
N GLU A 404 8.65 -15.60 -60.74
CA GLU A 404 9.81 -15.24 -59.92
C GLU A 404 9.49 -14.09 -58.94
N PRO A 405 10.21 -13.99 -57.80
CA PRO A 405 9.98 -12.92 -56.83
C PRO A 405 10.72 -11.64 -57.22
N GLU A 406 10.02 -10.51 -57.22
CA GLU A 406 10.59 -9.16 -57.28
C GLU A 406 10.96 -8.67 -55.87
N ASP A 407 12.13 -8.02 -55.75
CA ASP A 407 12.70 -7.43 -54.53
C ASP A 407 11.81 -6.32 -53.93
N PHE A 408 11.50 -6.43 -52.64
CA PHE A 408 10.87 -5.37 -51.84
C PHE A 408 11.50 -5.24 -50.44
N ASP A 409 11.73 -3.98 -50.05
CA ASP A 409 12.37 -3.40 -48.86
C ASP A 409 12.52 -4.24 -47.56
N GLU A 410 13.74 -4.23 -47.02
CA GLU A 410 14.30 -5.03 -45.91
C GLU A 410 13.75 -4.78 -44.48
N ASP A 411 12.59 -4.16 -44.27
CA ASP A 411 12.09 -3.85 -42.91
C ASP A 411 10.72 -4.48 -42.55
N PHE A 412 10.23 -5.46 -43.32
CA PHE A 412 8.97 -6.15 -43.01
C PHE A 412 9.13 -7.68 -43.03
N GLU A 413 9.38 -8.27 -41.85
CA GLU A 413 9.25 -9.72 -41.66
C GLU A 413 7.78 -10.14 -41.84
N SER A 414 7.55 -10.88 -42.92
CA SER A 414 6.26 -11.38 -43.39
C SER A 414 5.64 -12.50 -42.53
N ASN A 415 4.31 -12.52 -42.49
CA ASN A 415 3.44 -13.72 -42.54
C ASN A 415 3.23 -14.65 -41.33
N LYS A 416 3.54 -14.26 -40.07
CA LYS A 416 3.40 -15.18 -38.92
C LYS A 416 2.79 -14.60 -37.63
N ASP A 417 2.12 -13.46 -37.70
CA ASP A 417 1.48 -12.89 -36.51
C ASP A 417 0.27 -13.73 -36.07
N VAL A 418 0.23 -14.08 -34.78
CA VAL A 418 -0.91 -14.68 -34.08
C VAL A 418 -1.75 -13.55 -33.50
N ILE A 419 -3.01 -13.46 -33.93
CA ILE A 419 -3.90 -12.35 -33.59
C ILE A 419 -5.06 -12.85 -32.73
N PHE A 420 -5.16 -12.32 -31.52
CA PHE A 420 -6.23 -12.58 -30.57
C PHE A 420 -7.30 -11.50 -30.72
N VAL A 421 -8.44 -11.84 -31.32
CA VAL A 421 -9.59 -10.94 -31.46
C VAL A 421 -10.40 -10.98 -30.18
N LEU A 422 -10.50 -9.85 -29.51
CA LEU A 422 -11.18 -9.74 -28.22
C LEU A 422 -12.69 -9.56 -28.39
N PRO A 423 -13.50 -10.06 -27.45
CA PRO A 423 -14.92 -9.74 -27.44
C PRO A 423 -15.15 -8.25 -27.16
N GLY A 424 -16.17 -7.68 -27.80
CA GLY A 424 -16.53 -6.26 -27.69
C GLY A 424 -16.35 -5.49 -29.00
N ASN A 425 -15.71 -4.33 -28.92
CA ASN A 425 -15.75 -3.30 -29.96
C ASN A 425 -14.67 -3.46 -31.06
N GLY A 426 -13.96 -4.60 -31.10
CA GLY A 426 -13.03 -4.94 -32.18
C GLY A 426 -11.55 -4.85 -31.83
N ALA A 427 -11.21 -4.67 -30.56
CA ALA A 427 -9.84 -4.68 -30.06
C ALA A 427 -9.11 -6.01 -30.34
N LYS A 428 -7.80 -5.94 -30.53
CA LYS A 428 -6.95 -7.09 -30.88
C LYS A 428 -5.64 -7.05 -30.11
N VAL A 429 -5.06 -8.23 -29.87
CA VAL A 429 -3.67 -8.38 -29.43
C VAL A 429 -2.90 -9.15 -30.50
N VAL A 430 -1.74 -8.65 -30.89
CA VAL A 430 -0.91 -9.16 -31.98
C VAL A 430 0.45 -9.59 -31.42
N LEU A 431 0.83 -10.84 -31.63
CA LEU A 431 2.15 -11.39 -31.26
C LEU A 431 2.74 -12.13 -32.44
N ASP A 432 4.07 -12.13 -32.60
CA ASP A 432 4.74 -13.05 -33.53
C ASP A 432 4.95 -14.45 -32.90
N GLU A 433 5.29 -15.43 -33.74
CA GLU A 433 5.48 -16.84 -33.34
C GLU A 433 6.58 -17.02 -32.28
N SER A 434 7.69 -16.28 -32.41
CA SER A 434 8.82 -16.35 -31.47
C SER A 434 8.45 -15.74 -30.11
N THR A 435 7.76 -14.60 -30.10
CA THR A 435 7.25 -13.95 -28.90
C THR A 435 6.24 -14.83 -28.17
N LEU A 436 5.27 -15.40 -28.89
CA LEU A 436 4.29 -16.32 -28.29
C LEU A 436 4.95 -17.59 -27.74
N SER A 437 6.05 -18.03 -28.36
CA SER A 437 6.81 -19.17 -27.86
C SER A 437 7.49 -18.90 -26.53
N ILE A 438 7.98 -17.67 -26.30
CA ILE A 438 8.57 -17.22 -25.04
C ILE A 438 7.47 -16.97 -23.99
N LEU A 439 6.37 -16.36 -24.40
CA LEU A 439 5.23 -16.00 -23.54
C LEU A 439 4.23 -17.14 -23.30
N ASN A 440 4.64 -18.39 -23.50
CA ASN A 440 3.74 -19.52 -23.32
C ASN A 440 3.29 -19.65 -21.85
N LYS A 441 1.99 -19.90 -21.65
CA LYS A 441 1.30 -20.00 -20.35
C LYS A 441 1.38 -18.71 -19.50
N THR A 442 1.42 -17.55 -20.16
CA THR A 442 1.37 -16.25 -19.50
C THR A 442 0.02 -15.57 -19.68
N ILE A 443 -0.25 -14.57 -18.84
CA ILE A 443 -1.49 -13.80 -18.79
C ILE A 443 -1.15 -12.32 -19.03
N LEU A 444 -1.79 -11.70 -20.01
CA LEU A 444 -1.79 -10.25 -20.20
C LEU A 444 -2.84 -9.60 -19.29
N THR A 445 -2.39 -8.68 -18.43
CA THR A 445 -3.24 -7.86 -17.56
C THR A 445 -2.94 -6.36 -17.75
N TYR A 446 -3.77 -5.51 -17.15
CA TYR A 446 -3.58 -4.06 -17.11
C TYR A 446 -3.60 -3.61 -15.65
N THR A 447 -2.50 -3.02 -15.19
CA THR A 447 -2.34 -2.53 -13.82
C THR A 447 -2.27 -1.01 -13.79
N THR A 448 -2.73 -0.43 -12.69
CA THR A 448 -2.59 1.00 -12.41
C THR A 448 -1.82 1.15 -11.11
N GLU A 449 -0.61 1.70 -11.22
CA GLU A 449 0.31 1.93 -10.12
C GLU A 449 0.55 3.44 -9.93
N LEU A 450 1.25 3.84 -8.88
CA LEU A 450 1.53 5.24 -8.55
C LEU A 450 2.31 5.98 -9.66
N ILE A 451 3.09 5.25 -10.46
CA ILE A 451 3.93 5.80 -11.54
C ILE A 451 3.24 5.81 -12.91
N GLY A 452 2.04 5.25 -13.01
CA GLY A 452 1.28 5.17 -14.26
C GLY A 452 0.48 3.87 -14.38
N SER A 453 -0.35 3.81 -15.42
CA SER A 453 -1.05 2.60 -15.80
C SER A 453 -0.36 1.95 -17.00
N THR A 454 -0.15 0.64 -16.93
CA THR A 454 0.52 -0.10 -18.02
C THR A 454 -0.05 -1.49 -18.18
N PHE A 455 0.09 -2.03 -19.40
CA PHE A 455 -0.07 -3.46 -19.63
C PHE A 455 1.10 -4.21 -19.01
N LYS A 456 0.82 -5.36 -18.41
CA LYS A 456 1.80 -6.23 -17.77
C LYS A 456 1.52 -7.68 -18.13
N ILE A 457 2.57 -8.48 -18.22
CA ILE A 457 2.47 -9.91 -18.48
C ILE A 457 2.90 -10.65 -17.21
N GLU A 458 2.07 -11.60 -16.76
CA GLU A 458 2.28 -12.35 -15.52
C GLU A 458 2.20 -13.87 -15.77
N GLY A 459 2.81 -14.67 -14.89
CA GLY A 459 2.78 -16.14 -14.97
C GLY A 459 3.84 -16.77 -15.89
N GLY A 460 3.62 -18.01 -16.32
CA GLY A 460 4.57 -18.77 -17.15
C GLY A 460 5.88 -19.15 -16.45
N ASN A 461 6.96 -19.26 -17.23
CA ASN A 461 8.31 -19.65 -16.77
C ASN A 461 9.19 -18.46 -16.32
N MET A 462 8.58 -17.33 -15.93
CA MET A 462 9.31 -16.11 -15.56
C MET A 462 9.83 -16.19 -14.11
N LYS A 463 11.14 -16.02 -13.92
CA LYS A 463 11.80 -16.17 -12.60
C LYS A 463 11.87 -14.88 -11.79
N SER A 464 12.08 -13.75 -12.46
CA SER A 464 12.24 -12.44 -11.84
C SER A 464 11.89 -11.34 -12.83
N SER A 465 11.21 -10.30 -12.34
CA SER A 465 10.91 -9.08 -13.09
C SER A 465 11.73 -7.92 -12.54
N CYS A 466 12.39 -7.14 -13.39
CA CYS A 466 13.08 -5.92 -12.96
C CYS A 466 12.07 -4.93 -12.35
N GLY A 467 12.49 -4.15 -11.35
CA GLY A 467 11.61 -3.19 -10.64
C GLY A 467 10.98 -2.10 -11.52
N CYS A 468 11.42 -1.97 -12.78
CA CYS A 468 10.81 -1.10 -13.79
C CYS A 468 9.76 -1.79 -14.69
N GLY A 469 9.48 -3.09 -14.48
CA GLY A 469 8.46 -3.86 -15.19
C GLY A 469 8.74 -4.18 -16.67
N SER A 470 9.91 -3.80 -17.20
CA SER A 470 10.20 -3.88 -18.65
C SER A 470 10.99 -5.11 -19.08
N SER A 471 11.68 -5.80 -18.16
CA SER A 471 12.57 -6.93 -18.46
C SER A 471 12.40 -8.10 -17.48
N PHE A 472 12.68 -9.31 -17.96
CA PHE A 472 12.44 -10.57 -17.26
C PHE A 472 13.40 -11.68 -17.71
N ASP A 473 13.60 -12.67 -16.84
CA ASP A 473 14.41 -13.87 -17.09
C ASP A 473 13.54 -15.13 -17.18
N VAL A 474 13.94 -16.10 -18.02
CA VAL A 474 13.19 -17.33 -18.32
C VAL A 474 14.02 -18.55 -17.95
N GLU A 475 13.42 -19.56 -17.32
CA GLU A 475 14.11 -20.84 -17.11
C GLU A 475 14.41 -21.55 -18.44
N ALA A 476 15.69 -21.87 -18.68
CA ALA A 476 16.07 -22.78 -19.75
C ALA A 476 15.50 -24.17 -19.45
N ASN A 477 14.59 -24.67 -20.30
CA ASN A 477 14.16 -26.06 -20.25
C ASN A 477 15.38 -26.95 -20.54
N GLN A 478 15.73 -27.84 -19.60
CA GLN A 478 16.49 -29.05 -19.93
C GLN A 478 15.62 -30.04 -20.70
#